data_AF-A0A4R4X8Y3-F1
#
_entry.id   AF-A0A4R4X8Y3-F1
#
_cell.length_a   1.000
_cell.length_b   1.000
_cell.length_c   1.000
_cell.angle_alpha   90.00
_cell.angle_beta   90.00
_cell.angle_gamma   90.00
#
_symmetry.space_group_name_H-M   'P 1'
#
loop_
_entity.id
_entity.type
_entity.pdbx_description
1 polymer ?
#
loop_
_entity_poly.entity_id
_entity_poly.type
_entity_poly.pdbx_seq_one_letter_code
_entity_poly.pdbx_strand_id
1 'polypeptide(L)'
;MAASSEDKWVSALQDRAARLAFPTWAPQAGDWTHLYTGFVDDGTPYTEVSVYRAGDGGGHVRIHYRRYTGDELTAFWARLLHEVTE
;
A
#
# COMPACT_ATOMS: atom_id res chain seq x y z
N MET A 1 24.21 -4.00 -1.80
CA MET A 1 24.02 -3.40 -0.46
C MET A 1 22.84 -4.09 0.19
N ALA A 2 22.98 -4.58 1.42
CA ALA A 2 21.85 -5.16 2.13
C ALA A 2 20.86 -4.04 2.51
N ALA A 3 19.56 -4.24 2.24
CA ALA A 3 18.52 -3.32 2.66
C ALA A 3 18.56 -3.15 4.18
N SER A 4 18.39 -1.91 4.67
CA SER A 4 18.35 -1.64 6.10
C SER A 4 17.16 -2.37 6.74
N SER A 5 17.20 -2.58 8.05
CA SER A 5 16.07 -3.17 8.77
C SER A 5 14.78 -2.35 8.59
N GLU A 6 14.93 -1.03 8.45
CA GLU A 6 13.84 -0.10 8.18
C GLU A 6 13.24 -0.32 6.79
N ASP A 7 14.07 -0.43 5.74
CA ASP A 7 13.59 -0.69 4.37
C ASP A 7 12.80 -2.00 4.27
N LYS A 8 13.26 -3.03 5.00
CA LYS A 8 12.57 -4.33 5.07
C LYS A 8 11.23 -4.21 5.78
N TRP A 9 11.19 -3.45 6.87
CA TRP A 9 9.95 -3.22 7.63
C TRP A 9 8.93 -2.44 6.80
N VAL A 10 9.36 -1.37 6.11
CA VAL A 10 8.50 -0.58 5.22
C VAL A 10 7.98 -1.44 4.07
N SER A 11 8.83 -2.27 3.46
CA SER A 11 8.43 -3.18 2.38
C SER A 11 7.38 -4.19 2.87
N ALA A 12 7.58 -4.77 4.06
CA ALA A 12 6.63 -5.71 4.66
C ALA A 12 5.28 -5.05 4.98
N LEU A 13 5.30 -3.82 5.50
CA LEU A 13 4.09 -3.04 5.77
C LEU A 13 3.32 -2.75 4.47
N GLN A 14 4.00 -2.35 3.41
CA GLN A 14 3.41 -2.11 2.09
C GLN A 14 2.80 -3.39 1.52
N ASP A 15 3.52 -4.51 1.54
CA ASP A 15 3.00 -5.80 1.06
C ASP A 15 1.75 -6.24 1.83
N ARG A 16 1.74 -6.08 3.16
CA ARG A 16 0.57 -6.41 3.98
C ARG A 16 -0.61 -5.50 3.66
N ALA A 17 -0.37 -4.20 3.49
CA ALA A 17 -1.37 -3.23 3.07
C ALA A 17 -2.02 -3.60 1.73
N ALA A 18 -1.23 -4.01 0.73
CA ALA A 18 -1.79 -4.42 -0.56
C ALA A 18 -2.62 -5.71 -0.48
N ARG A 19 -2.17 -6.71 0.29
CA ARG A 19 -2.95 -7.95 0.50
C ARG A 19 -4.28 -7.68 1.21
N LEU A 20 -4.29 -6.74 2.15
CA LEU A 20 -5.50 -6.27 2.82
C LEU A 20 -6.45 -5.53 1.89
N ALA A 21 -5.91 -4.61 1.08
CA ALA A 21 -6.71 -3.79 0.17
C ALA A 21 -7.25 -4.60 -1.02
N PHE A 22 -6.49 -5.59 -1.48
CA PHE A 22 -6.73 -6.35 -2.71
C PHE A 22 -6.57 -7.87 -2.45
N PRO A 23 -7.51 -8.51 -1.73
CA PRO A 23 -7.37 -9.92 -1.34
C PRO A 23 -7.36 -10.90 -2.52
N THR A 24 -7.89 -10.49 -3.68
CA THR A 24 -7.90 -11.29 -4.91
C THR A 24 -6.75 -10.98 -5.86
N TRP A 25 -5.89 -10.00 -5.53
CA TRP A 25 -4.71 -9.70 -6.34
C TRP A 25 -3.66 -10.80 -6.16
N ALA A 26 -3.17 -11.32 -7.27
CA ALA A 26 -2.05 -12.26 -7.32
C ALA A 26 -0.76 -11.48 -7.65
N PRO A 27 0.17 -11.31 -6.69
CA PRO A 27 1.40 -10.57 -6.92
C PRO A 27 2.25 -11.17 -8.03
N GLN A 28 2.80 -10.31 -8.90
CA GLN A 28 3.74 -10.71 -9.95
C GLN A 28 5.12 -10.12 -9.69
N ALA A 29 6.15 -10.75 -10.27
CA ALA A 29 7.49 -10.21 -10.25
C ALA A 29 7.52 -8.85 -10.97
N GLY A 30 8.01 -7.82 -10.28
CA GLY A 30 8.01 -6.45 -10.78
C GLY A 30 6.76 -5.64 -10.44
N ASP A 31 5.81 -6.20 -9.70
CA ASP A 31 4.79 -5.40 -9.03
C ASP A 31 5.45 -4.63 -7.86
N TRP A 32 5.07 -3.38 -7.66
CA TRP A 32 5.42 -2.62 -6.46
C TRP A 32 4.18 -2.01 -5.81
N THR A 33 4.19 -2.05 -4.48
CA THR A 33 3.13 -1.46 -3.66
C THR A 33 3.57 -0.11 -3.15
N HIS A 34 2.65 0.84 -3.14
CA HIS A 34 2.79 2.11 -2.47
C HIS A 34 1.70 2.26 -1.42
N LEU A 35 2.12 2.56 -0.18
CA LEU A 35 1.25 2.94 0.93
C LEU A 35 1.52 4.40 1.23
N TYR A 36 0.57 5.27 0.87
CA TYR A 36 0.71 6.71 1.01
C TYR A 36 -0.35 7.26 1.95
N THR A 37 0.01 8.20 2.81
CA THR A 37 -0.93 8.92 3.69
C THR A 37 -0.78 10.41 3.45
N GLY A 38 -1.90 11.12 3.40
CA GLY A 38 -1.92 12.56 3.16
C GLY A 38 -3.24 13.19 3.55
N PHE A 39 -3.43 14.42 3.13
CA PHE A 39 -4.65 15.20 3.31
C PHE A 39 -5.16 15.64 1.94
N VAL A 40 -6.47 15.62 1.73
CA VAL A 40 -7.07 16.33 0.58
C VAL A 40 -7.19 17.83 0.90
N ASP A 41 -7.53 18.64 -0.11
CA ASP A 41 -7.53 20.11 0.00
C ASP A 41 -8.45 20.65 1.10
N ASP A 42 -9.51 19.92 1.46
CA ASP A 42 -10.42 20.29 2.55
C ASP A 42 -9.91 19.93 3.96
N GLY A 43 -8.70 19.34 4.05
CA GLY A 43 -8.08 18.91 5.29
C GLY A 43 -8.46 17.50 5.74
N THR A 44 -9.28 16.76 4.98
CA THR A 44 -9.65 15.39 5.33
C THR A 44 -8.45 14.46 5.13
N PRO A 45 -8.03 13.69 6.18
CA PRO A 45 -6.95 12.73 6.04
C PRO A 45 -7.38 11.54 5.19
N TYR A 46 -6.43 10.99 4.44
CA TYR A 46 -6.62 9.76 3.69
C TYR A 46 -5.36 8.90 3.68
N THR A 47 -5.57 7.60 3.49
CA THR A 47 -4.52 6.66 3.14
C THR A 47 -4.88 5.99 1.83
N GLU A 48 -3.89 5.79 0.99
CA GLU A 48 -4.00 5.24 -0.34
C GLU A 48 -3.06 4.05 -0.47
N VAL A 49 -3.62 2.93 -0.91
CA VAL A 49 -2.87 1.73 -1.27
C VAL A 49 -2.94 1.59 -2.77
N SER A 50 -1.78 1.57 -3.41
CA SER A 50 -1.65 1.43 -4.86
C SER A 50 -0.70 0.29 -5.19
N VAL A 51 -1.09 -0.58 -6.12
CA VAL A 51 -0.18 -1.54 -6.73
C VAL A 51 0.06 -1.11 -8.15
N TYR A 52 1.31 -1.18 -8.57
CA TYR A 52 1.71 -0.87 -9.91
C TYR A 52 2.53 -2.00 -10.51
N ARG A 53 2.64 -1.99 -11.84
CA ARG A 53 3.40 -2.94 -12.64
C ARG A 53 4.21 -2.22 -13.71
N ALA A 54 5.39 -2.75 -14.02
CA ALA A 54 6.18 -2.27 -15.15
C ALA A 54 5.37 -2.39 -16.45
N GLY A 55 5.18 -1.27 -17.15
CA GLY A 55 4.53 -1.25 -18.46
C GLY A 55 5.55 -1.45 -19.58
N ASP A 56 5.06 -1.86 -20.76
CA ASP A 56 5.87 -2.21 -21.94
C ASP A 56 6.69 -1.03 -22.52
N GLY A 57 6.50 0.20 -22.01
CA GLY A 57 7.22 1.41 -22.41
C GLY A 57 8.22 1.96 -21.38
N GLY A 58 8.61 1.16 -20.37
CA GLY A 58 9.51 1.60 -19.29
C GLY A 58 8.85 2.49 -18.24
N GLY A 59 7.53 2.70 -18.38
CA GLY A 59 6.70 3.39 -17.42
C GLY A 59 6.11 2.47 -16.36
N HIS A 60 5.43 3.10 -15.41
CA HIS A 60 4.92 2.49 -14.21
C HIS A 60 3.39 2.57 -14.20
N VAL A 61 2.69 1.46 -14.41
CA VAL A 61 1.22 1.42 -14.57
C VAL A 61 0.56 1.05 -13.26
N ARG A 62 -0.33 1.90 -12.75
CA ARG A 62 -1.12 1.59 -11.55
C ARG A 62 -2.23 0.59 -11.89
N ILE A 63 -2.11 -0.64 -11.41
CA ILE A 63 -3.03 -1.75 -11.71
C ILE A 63 -4.12 -1.93 -10.64
N HIS A 64 -3.83 -1.56 -9.39
CA HIS A 64 -4.80 -1.53 -8.29
C HIS A 64 -4.66 -0.25 -7.50
N TYR A 65 -5.79 0.21 -6.97
CA TYR A 65 -5.87 1.45 -6.23
C TYR A 65 -7.06 1.41 -5.28
N ARG A 66 -6.84 1.81 -4.03
CA ARG A 66 -7.90 2.06 -3.07
C ARG A 66 -7.50 3.19 -2.15
N ARG A 67 -8.43 4.10 -1.91
CA ARG A 67 -8.30 5.19 -0.95
C ARG A 67 -9.25 4.94 0.22
N TYR A 68 -8.77 5.20 1.41
CA TYR A 68 -9.49 5.10 2.67
C TYR A 68 -9.56 6.50 3.30
N THR A 69 -10.75 6.89 3.72
CA THR A 69 -11.03 8.15 4.43
C THR A 69 -11.97 7.88 5.60
N GLY A 70 -12.10 8.83 6.53
CA GLY A 70 -13.05 8.75 7.64
C GLY A 70 -12.93 7.45 8.46
N ASP A 71 -14.04 6.77 8.69
CA ASP A 71 -14.07 5.53 9.47
C ASP A 71 -13.33 4.36 8.78
N GLU A 72 -13.36 4.31 7.44
CA GLU A 72 -12.64 3.29 6.68
C GLU A 72 -11.12 3.44 6.83
N LEU A 73 -10.62 4.67 6.95
CA LEU A 73 -9.20 4.95 7.22
C LEU A 73 -8.78 4.38 8.57
N THR A 74 -9.55 4.68 9.61
CA THR A 74 -9.28 4.18 10.97
C THR A 74 -9.32 2.66 11.02
N ALA A 75 -10.35 2.06 10.42
CA ALA A 75 -10.52 0.61 10.37
C ALA A 75 -9.39 -0.08 9.59
N PHE A 76 -8.94 0.52 8.48
CA PHE A 76 -7.83 0.01 7.69
C PHE A 76 -6.53 -0.02 8.50
N TRP A 77 -6.16 1.08 9.16
CA TRP A 77 -4.94 1.14 9.97
C TRP A 77 -4.97 0.21 11.18
N ALA A 78 -6.10 0.14 11.88
CA ALA A 78 -6.27 -0.79 13.01
C ALA A 78 -6.01 -2.24 12.57
N ARG A 79 -6.57 -2.64 11.42
CA ARG A 79 -6.38 -3.98 10.89
C ARG A 79 -4.95 -4.21 10.38
N LEU A 80 -4.36 -3.26 9.67
CA LEU A 80 -3.00 -3.38 9.15
C LEU A 80 -1.98 -3.54 10.29
N LEU A 81 -2.09 -2.74 11.34
CA LEU A 81 -1.18 -2.83 12.49
C LEU A 81 -1.34 -4.15 13.23
N HIS A 82 -2.58 -4.61 13.46
CA HIS A 82 -2.83 -5.92 14.06
C HIS A 82 -2.17 -7.05 13.25
N GLU A 83 -2.30 -7.01 11.92
CA GLU A 83 -1.78 -8.01 10.99
C GLU A 83 -0.25 -8.01 10.82
N VAL A 84 0.45 -6.98 11.31
CA VAL A 84 1.93 -6.86 11.29
C VAL A 84 2.55 -7.19 12.66
N THR A 85 1.75 -7.14 13.73
CA THR A 85 2.17 -7.50 15.09
C THR A 85 2.04 -8.98 15.43
N GLU A 86 1.27 -9.74 14.64
CA GLU A 86 1.14 -11.21 14.74
C GLU A 86 2.09 -11.93 13.77
#